data_AF-A0A9W5PJX1-F1
#
_entry.id   AF-A0A9W5PJX1-F1
#
_cell.length_a   1.000
_cell.length_b   1.000
_cell.length_c   1.000
_cell.angle_alpha   90.00
_cell.angle_beta   90.00
_cell.angle_gamma   90.00
#
_symmetry.space_group_name_H-M   'P 1'
#
loop_
_entity.id
_entity.type
_entity.pdbx_description
1 polymer ?
#
loop_
_entity_poly.entity_id
_entity_poly.type
_entity_poly.pdbx_seq_one_letter_code
_entity_poly.pdbx_strand_id
1 'polypeptide(L)'
;MKMIKEWQSIFTIAELCSLFNISRATYYHWKNKEKTVTNHEEKTVIEICQHHKYRYGYRRVAACLRDQFNEFTERILLPQACEGR
;
A
#
# COMPACT_ATOMS: atom_id res chain seq x y z
N MET A 1 9.61 -0.03 16.55
CA MET A 1 9.22 -0.57 17.88
C MET A 1 9.76 -2.00 18.04
N LYS A 2 11.08 -2.22 17.93
CA LYS A 2 11.67 -3.58 17.84
C LYS A 2 11.46 -4.40 19.12
N MET A 3 11.61 -3.77 20.29
CA MET A 3 11.48 -4.47 21.57
C MET A 3 10.07 -5.06 21.80
N ILE A 4 8.98 -4.35 21.51
CA ILE A 4 7.63 -4.94 21.70
C ILE A 4 7.40 -6.13 20.76
N LYS A 5 7.99 -6.11 19.55
CA LYS A 5 7.90 -7.25 18.62
C LYS A 5 8.69 -8.46 19.07
N GLU A 6 9.83 -8.27 19.73
CA GLU A 6 10.67 -9.37 20.25
C GLU A 6 10.01 -10.11 21.41
N TRP A 7 9.24 -9.39 22.24
CA TRP A 7 8.67 -9.93 23.49
C TRP A 7 7.17 -10.26 23.40
N GLN A 8 6.52 -10.01 22.26
CA GLN A 8 5.09 -10.30 22.04
C GLN A 8 4.73 -11.79 22.10
N SER A 9 5.71 -12.69 22.01
CA SER A 9 5.51 -14.15 22.11
C SER A 9 5.40 -14.63 23.55
N ILE A 10 5.90 -13.84 24.50
CA ILE A 10 5.98 -14.19 25.93
C ILE A 10 4.96 -13.37 26.73
N PHE A 11 4.76 -12.11 26.36
CA PHE A 11 3.88 -11.18 27.07
C PHE A 11 2.76 -10.66 26.17
N THR A 12 1.63 -10.30 26.77
CA THR A 12 0.55 -9.64 26.04
C THR A 12 0.95 -8.21 25.68
N ILE A 13 0.38 -7.70 24.58
CA ILE A 13 0.60 -6.31 24.14
C ILE A 13 0.19 -5.31 25.23
N ALA A 14 -0.84 -5.63 26.02
CA ALA A 14 -1.30 -4.78 27.12
C ALA A 14 -0.24 -4.66 28.22
N GLU A 15 0.34 -5.78 28.65
CA GLU A 15 1.41 -5.81 29.65
C GLU A 15 2.65 -5.07 29.16
N LEU A 16 3.06 -5.29 27.90
CA LEU A 16 4.20 -4.57 27.33
C LEU A 16 3.94 -3.06 27.26
N CYS A 17 2.74 -2.65 26.86
CA CYS A 17 2.35 -1.23 26.86
C CYS A 17 2.41 -0.63 28.27
N SER A 18 1.94 -1.36 29.28
CA SER A 18 2.01 -0.95 30.69
C SER A 18 3.45 -0.86 31.20
N LEU A 19 4.31 -1.83 30.88
CA LEU A 19 5.71 -1.86 31.29
C LEU A 19 6.52 -0.72 30.67
N PHE A 20 6.28 -0.40 29.40
CA PHE A 20 6.97 0.68 28.70
C PHE A 20 6.33 2.05 28.91
N ASN A 21 5.25 2.13 29.70
CA ASN A 21 4.47 3.35 29.91
C ASN A 21 3.98 4.00 28.60
N ILE A 22 3.55 3.16 27.65
CA ILE A 22 3.05 3.56 26.33
C ILE A 22 1.56 3.27 26.27
N SER A 23 0.77 4.18 25.67
CA SER A 23 -0.65 3.90 25.45
C SER A 23 -0.84 2.78 24.40
N ARG A 24 -1.87 1.96 24.57
CA ARG A 24 -2.26 0.96 23.55
C ARG A 24 -2.50 1.61 22.17
N ALA A 25 -3.05 2.83 22.16
CA ALA A 25 -3.29 3.60 20.94
C ALA A 25 -1.98 3.91 20.19
N THR A 26 -0.95 4.32 20.91
CA THR A 26 0.39 4.60 20.35
C THR A 26 0.98 3.34 19.71
N TYR A 27 0.87 2.18 20.36
CA TYR A 27 1.31 0.90 19.81
C TYR A 27 0.60 0.59 18.49
N TYR A 28 -0.73 0.63 18.46
CA TYR A 28 -1.49 0.29 17.25
C TYR A 28 -1.30 1.31 16.13
N HIS A 29 -1.13 2.59 16.45
CA HIS A 29 -0.78 3.62 15.46
C HIS A 29 0.54 3.30 14.76
N TRP A 30 1.60 2.94 15.51
CA TRP A 30 2.87 2.54 14.92
C TRP A 30 2.78 1.22 14.16
N LYS A 31 2.05 0.23 14.68
CA LYS A 31 1.80 -1.04 13.98
C LYS A 31 1.12 -0.83 12.64
N ASN A 32 0.17 0.09 12.56
CA ASN A 32 -0.51 0.43 11.31
C ASN A 32 0.42 1.17 10.33
N LYS A 33 1.29 2.05 10.83
CA LYS A 33 2.30 2.74 10.02
C LYS A 33 3.40 1.81 9.47
N GLU A 34 3.66 0.68 10.14
CA GLU A 34 4.54 -0.36 9.63
C GLU A 34 3.85 -1.26 8.58
N LYS A 35 2.51 -1.32 8.56
CA LYS A 35 1.76 -2.00 7.49
C LYS A 35 1.65 -1.17 6.22
N THR A 36 1.78 0.15 6.31
CA THR A 36 1.84 1.05 5.14
C THR A 36 3.21 1.02 4.43
N VAL A 37 4.00 -0.06 4.60
CA VAL A 37 5.12 -0.34 3.71
C VAL A 37 4.52 -0.68 2.36
N THR A 38 4.63 0.29 1.47
CA THR A 38 3.94 0.46 0.19
C THR A 38 3.45 -0.85 -0.41
N ASN A 39 2.13 -1.05 -0.37
CA ASN A 39 1.49 -2.19 -1.01
C ASN A 39 1.91 -2.21 -2.50
N HIS A 40 2.06 -3.39 -3.11
CA HIS A 40 2.46 -3.48 -4.52
C HIS A 40 1.57 -2.60 -5.41
N GLU A 41 0.27 -2.59 -5.13
CA GLU A 41 -0.73 -1.75 -5.78
C GLU A 41 -0.46 -0.23 -5.61
N GLU A 42 -0.04 0.20 -4.43
CA GLU A 42 0.31 1.61 -4.18
C GLU A 42 1.54 2.02 -4.99
N LYS A 43 2.52 1.11 -5.16
CA LYS A 43 3.69 1.37 -6.02
C LYS A 43 3.28 1.53 -7.47
N THR A 44 2.44 0.63 -7.98
CA THR A 44 1.94 0.69 -9.36
C THR A 44 1.17 1.99 -9.62
N VAL A 45 0.32 2.41 -8.68
CA VAL A 45 -0.39 3.70 -8.74
C VAL A 45 0.60 4.86 -8.84
N ILE A 46 1.63 4.88 -7.99
CA ILE A 46 2.66 5.93 -7.97
C ILE A 46 3.44 5.95 -9.29
N GLU A 47 3.81 4.78 -9.83
CA GLU A 47 4.54 4.64 -11.10
C GLU A 47 3.73 5.19 -12.27
N ILE A 48 2.44 4.85 -12.37
CA ILE A 48 1.53 5.39 -13.40
C ILE A 48 1.44 6.92 -13.28
N CYS A 49 1.31 7.43 -12.06
CA CYS A 49 1.26 8.87 -11.82
C CYS A 49 2.56 9.56 -12.27
N GLN A 50 3.71 8.99 -11.94
CA GLN A 50 5.02 9.52 -12.32
C GLN A 50 5.25 9.46 -13.83
N HIS A 51 4.94 8.33 -14.48
CA HIS A 51 5.06 8.12 -15.91
C HIS A 51 4.30 9.19 -16.71
N HIS A 52 3.08 9.51 -16.27
CA HIS A 52 2.24 10.53 -16.90
C HIS A 52 2.45 11.94 -16.32
N LYS A 53 3.55 12.19 -15.59
CA LYS A 53 3.90 13.49 -15.01
C LYS A 53 2.74 14.11 -14.20
N TYR A 54 2.00 13.27 -13.49
CA TYR A 54 0.83 13.61 -12.68
C TYR A 54 -0.31 14.31 -13.44
N ARG A 55 -0.33 14.21 -14.79
CA ARG A 55 -1.42 14.74 -15.62
C ARG A 55 -2.69 13.90 -15.52
N TYR A 56 -2.54 12.63 -15.13
CA TYR A 56 -3.64 11.68 -15.06
C TYR A 56 -4.30 11.77 -13.69
N GLY A 57 -5.57 12.14 -13.66
CA GLY A 57 -6.41 12.03 -12.46
C GLY A 57 -6.84 10.58 -12.20
N TYR A 58 -7.48 10.34 -11.05
CA TYR A 58 -7.81 8.99 -10.57
C TYR A 58 -8.51 8.10 -11.60
N ARG A 59 -9.40 8.67 -12.44
CA ARG A 59 -10.14 7.92 -13.46
C ARG A 59 -9.22 7.30 -14.51
N ARG A 60 -8.20 8.05 -14.94
CA ARG A 60 -7.23 7.59 -15.94
C ARG A 60 -6.26 6.61 -15.31
N VAL A 61 -5.78 6.88 -14.09
CA VAL A 61 -4.93 5.94 -13.35
C VAL A 61 -5.64 4.60 -13.12
N ALA A 62 -6.93 4.62 -12.75
CA ALA A 62 -7.73 3.41 -12.59
C ALA A 62 -7.97 2.66 -13.92
N ALA A 63 -8.04 3.38 -15.05
CA ALA A 63 -8.10 2.75 -16.37
C ALA A 63 -6.78 2.05 -16.71
N CYS A 64 -5.65 2.75 -16.56
CA CYS A 64 -4.32 2.15 -16.76
C CYS A 64 -4.09 0.91 -15.88
N LEU A 65 -4.55 0.94 -14.62
CA LEU A 65 -4.48 -0.22 -13.74
C LEU A 65 -5.31 -1.38 -14.29
N ARG A 66 -6.57 -1.13 -14.69
CA ARG A 66 -7.41 -2.16 -15.29
C ARG A 66 -6.78 -2.74 -16.55
N ASP A 67 -6.20 -1.91 -17.41
CA ASP A 67 -5.54 -2.35 -18.64
C ASP A 67 -4.32 -3.24 -18.32
N GLN A 68 -3.46 -2.84 -17.37
CA GLN A 68 -2.32 -3.65 -16.93
C GLN A 68 -2.72 -5.00 -16.30
N PHE A 69 -3.83 -5.04 -15.57
CA PHE A 69 -4.36 -6.32 -15.05
C PHE A 69 -5.09 -7.13 -16.12
N ASN A 70 -5.66 -6.49 -17.14
CA ASN A 70 -6.34 -7.15 -18.25
C ASN A 70 -5.33 -7.70 -19.29
N GLU A 71 -4.09 -7.21 -19.34
CA GLU A 71 -2.99 -7.82 -20.12
C GLU A 71 -2.69 -9.26 -19.68
N PHE A 72 -3.00 -9.65 -18.43
CA PHE A 72 -2.89 -11.04 -17.98
C PHE A 72 -4.03 -11.94 -18.48
N THR A 73 -5.17 -11.38 -18.87
CA THR A 73 -6.34 -12.12 -19.36
C THR A 73 -6.57 -11.98 -20.87
N GLU A 74 -6.02 -10.97 -21.53
CA GLU A 74 -6.26 -10.68 -22.96
C GLU A 74 -5.01 -10.81 -23.83
N ARG A 75 -4.60 -12.06 -24.06
CA ARG A 75 -4.07 -12.44 -25.39
C ARG A 75 -5.16 -12.44 -26.47
N ILE A 76 -6.41 -12.07 -26.16
CA ILE A 76 -7.55 -12.32 -27.06
C ILE A 76 -8.29 -11.09 -27.58
N LEU A 77 -8.32 -9.89 -26.98
CA LEU A 77 -9.02 -8.74 -27.61
C LEU A 77 -8.50 -7.36 -27.13
N LEU A 78 -7.68 -6.68 -27.95
CA LEU A 78 -7.38 -5.25 -27.78
C LEU A 78 -8.61 -4.38 -28.11
N PRO A 79 -8.74 -3.20 -27.46
CA PRO A 79 -8.24 -2.02 -28.14
C PRO A 79 -7.47 -1.05 -27.21
N GLN A 80 -6.47 -0.44 -27.82
CA GLN A 80 -5.59 0.59 -27.27
C GLN A 80 -6.38 1.80 -26.72
N ALA A 81 -6.01 2.33 -25.55
CA ALA A 81 -6.27 3.75 -25.22
C ALA A 81 -5.60 4.23 -23.92
N CYS A 82 -4.28 4.47 -23.94
CA CYS A 82 -3.64 5.42 -23.01
C CYS A 82 -2.63 6.33 -23.70
N GLU A 83 -2.85 6.69 -24.97
CA GLU A 83 -2.16 7.82 -25.60
C GLU A 83 -3.18 8.91 -25.93
N GLY A 84 -3.03 10.03 -25.22
CA GLY A 84 -3.92 11.17 -25.37
C GLY A 84 -3.20 12.44 -24.94
N ARG A 85 -2.61 13.08 -25.96
CA ARG A 85 -1.94 14.40 -26.07
C ARG A 85 -0.66 14.64 -25.28
#